data_AF-A0A5X9XUW9-F1
#
_entry.id   AF-A0A5X9XUW9-F1
#
_cell.length_a   1.000
_cell.length_b   1.000
_cell.length_c   1.000
_cell.angle_alpha   90.00
_cell.angle_beta   90.00
_cell.angle_gamma   90.00
#
_symmetry.space_group_name_H-M   'P 1'
#
loop_
_entity.id
_entity.type
_entity.pdbx_description
1 polymer ?
#
loop_
_entity_poly.entity_id
_entity_poly.type
_entity_poly.pdbx_seq_one_letter_code
_entity_poly.pdbx_strand_id
1 'polypeptide(L)'
;MKNYTADPFMRAIFGSGCFESGDKSTQDNNDNAMLESAGQKGKDTQPKPKDDIETAMMEAVESRAQGDMRSLAASMLAGWVEDGDPEADSFDALAITMAGLADIDEDTDFTDEQIDAYNDALAALADAAVALGADQDDVTEMIDDEDDSAAERVYDALSESDTDMMETAIAIYTVAGGDSAMLEAVRKKVVRDGKVTIIRKRPRPRRMTSLQKQALKKARRKAHTSVANINRKKSMRIRKKRGL
;
A
#
# COMPACT_ATOMS: atom_id res chain seq x y z
N MET A 1 8.37 -49.80 -12.32
CA MET A 1 9.18 -48.58 -12.55
C MET A 1 8.23 -47.52 -13.08
N LYS A 2 8.14 -46.38 -12.39
CA LYS A 2 7.12 -45.35 -12.61
C LYS A 2 7.50 -44.51 -13.82
N ASN A 3 6.57 -44.36 -14.76
CA ASN A 3 6.72 -43.54 -15.96
C ASN A 3 6.53 -42.07 -15.57
N TYR A 4 7.55 -41.24 -15.80
CA TYR A 4 7.48 -39.79 -15.63
C TYR A 4 6.89 -39.18 -16.90
N THR A 5 5.65 -38.72 -16.82
CA THR A 5 5.02 -37.84 -17.80
C THR A 5 5.66 -36.46 -17.61
N ALA A 6 6.35 -35.96 -18.63
CA ALA A 6 6.88 -34.60 -18.63
C ALA A 6 5.75 -33.59 -18.94
N ASP A 7 5.65 -32.56 -18.12
CA ASP A 7 4.65 -31.50 -18.19
C ASP A 7 4.77 -30.64 -19.47
N PRO A 8 3.65 -30.19 -20.05
CA PRO A 8 3.60 -29.50 -21.34
C PRO A 8 4.09 -28.04 -21.32
N PHE A 9 4.59 -27.53 -20.19
CA PHE A 9 5.02 -26.12 -20.04
C PHE A 9 6.48 -25.84 -20.46
N MET A 10 7.27 -26.86 -20.80
CA MET A 10 8.69 -26.70 -21.18
C MET A 10 8.95 -26.74 -22.70
N ARG A 11 7.98 -26.35 -23.54
CA ARG A 11 8.09 -26.32 -25.02
C ARG A 11 7.85 -24.95 -25.65
N ALA A 12 7.94 -23.87 -24.88
CA ALA A 12 7.61 -22.52 -25.37
C ALA A 12 8.78 -21.51 -25.40
N ILE A 13 10.04 -21.94 -25.26
CA ILE A 13 11.19 -20.99 -25.23
C ILE A 13 12.23 -21.20 -26.34
N PHE A 14 12.20 -22.31 -27.10
CA PHE A 14 13.11 -22.47 -28.25
C PHE A 14 12.42 -23.19 -29.41
N GLY A 15 11.90 -22.44 -30.37
CA GLY A 15 11.23 -23.00 -31.53
C GLY A 15 10.86 -21.99 -32.63
N SER A 16 11.87 -21.49 -33.35
CA SER A 16 11.78 -21.09 -34.77
C SER A 16 13.20 -20.84 -35.28
N GLY A 17 13.80 -21.76 -36.05
CA GLY A 17 14.04 -21.60 -37.50
C GLY A 17 15.24 -20.67 -37.76
N CYS A 18 16.34 -21.02 -38.45
CA CYS A 18 16.56 -21.92 -39.58
C CYS A 18 18.07 -22.21 -39.67
N PHE A 19 18.46 -23.44 -40.05
CA PHE A 19 19.82 -23.78 -40.47
C PHE A 19 19.72 -24.58 -41.77
N GLU A 20 20.23 -24.03 -42.87
CA GLU A 20 20.86 -24.81 -43.93
C GLU A 20 21.68 -23.91 -44.87
N SER A 21 22.71 -24.54 -45.42
CA SER A 21 23.95 -24.03 -46.00
C SER A 21 23.94 -23.81 -47.52
N GLY A 22 24.79 -22.88 -47.98
CA GLY A 22 25.60 -23.03 -49.21
C GLY A 22 25.35 -22.00 -50.32
N ASP A 23 26.35 -21.14 -50.63
CA ASP A 23 27.19 -21.24 -51.84
C ASP A 23 28.18 -20.04 -51.95
N LYS A 24 29.33 -20.26 -52.58
CA LYS A 24 30.48 -19.36 -52.74
C LYS A 24 30.28 -18.35 -53.87
N SER A 25 30.85 -17.15 -53.73
CA SER A 25 31.93 -16.62 -54.60
C SER A 25 31.98 -15.08 -54.67
N THR A 26 33.21 -14.61 -54.83
CA THR A 26 33.64 -13.31 -55.40
C THR A 26 34.04 -12.23 -54.40
N GLN A 27 35.34 -11.98 -54.41
CA GLN A 27 36.09 -10.95 -53.74
C GLN A 27 36.06 -9.64 -54.54
N ASP A 28 36.28 -8.57 -53.77
CA ASP A 28 36.94 -7.31 -54.14
C ASP A 28 36.10 -6.11 -54.63
N ASN A 29 36.42 -5.01 -53.94
CA ASN A 29 36.33 -3.59 -54.29
C ASN A 29 35.02 -2.88 -53.94
N ASN A 30 35.04 -2.16 -52.82
CA ASN A 30 35.27 -0.71 -52.86
C ASN A 30 35.30 -0.14 -51.42
N ASP A 31 36.52 0.13 -50.95
CA ASP A 31 36.83 0.99 -49.81
C ASP A 31 36.47 2.46 -50.13
N ASN A 32 35.19 2.80 -50.17
CA ASN A 32 34.72 4.18 -50.36
C ASN A 32 33.34 4.41 -49.73
N ALA A 33 33.21 4.14 -48.43
CA ALA A 33 32.04 4.56 -47.65
C ALA A 33 32.38 4.94 -46.20
N MET A 34 33.61 5.36 -45.94
CA MET A 34 34.04 5.95 -44.66
C MET A 34 34.38 7.41 -44.94
N LEU A 35 33.60 8.33 -44.36
CA LEU A 35 33.63 9.80 -44.50
C LEU A 35 32.98 10.39 -45.76
N GLU A 36 31.66 10.64 -45.70
CA GLU A 36 31.07 11.88 -46.22
C GLU A 36 29.62 12.04 -45.74
N SER A 37 29.45 12.70 -44.58
CA SER A 37 28.24 13.51 -44.26
C SER A 37 28.52 14.35 -43.00
N ALA A 38 29.55 15.18 -43.07
CA ALA A 38 29.70 16.35 -42.20
C ALA A 38 28.75 17.47 -42.69
N GLY A 39 27.45 17.18 -42.65
CA GLY A 39 26.44 17.96 -43.36
C GLY A 39 25.02 17.78 -42.86
N GLN A 40 24.80 17.68 -41.54
CA GLN A 40 23.47 17.94 -40.99
C GLN A 40 23.58 18.69 -39.66
N LYS A 41 23.72 20.02 -39.79
CA LYS A 41 23.27 20.95 -38.76
C LYS A 41 21.78 20.75 -38.53
N GLY A 42 21.38 20.75 -37.26
CA GLY A 42 19.99 20.99 -36.83
C GLY A 42 19.13 19.74 -36.77
N LYS A 43 19.25 18.97 -35.69
CA LYS A 43 18.04 18.44 -35.05
C LYS A 43 17.85 19.22 -33.78
N ASP A 44 16.81 20.02 -33.81
CA ASP A 44 16.31 20.80 -32.70
C ASP A 44 16.23 19.93 -31.45
N THR A 45 17.04 20.25 -30.44
CA THR A 45 16.64 19.98 -29.06
C THR A 45 15.47 20.92 -28.80
N GLN A 46 14.29 20.52 -29.26
CA GLN A 46 13.04 21.16 -28.86
C GLN A 46 13.05 21.16 -27.33
N PRO A 47 12.94 22.31 -26.65
CA PRO A 47 12.68 22.29 -25.22
C PRO A 47 11.40 21.49 -25.03
N LYS A 48 11.44 20.38 -24.29
CA LYS A 48 10.21 19.67 -23.92
C LYS A 48 9.23 20.73 -23.40
N PRO A 49 7.98 20.78 -23.91
CA PRO A 49 7.03 21.78 -23.46
C PRO A 49 6.93 21.68 -21.94
N LYS A 50 6.93 22.83 -21.26
CA LYS A 50 6.96 22.88 -19.79
C LYS A 50 5.85 22.03 -19.16
N ASP A 51 4.72 21.94 -19.85
CA ASP A 51 3.54 21.15 -19.51
C ASP A 51 3.84 19.64 -19.37
N ASP A 52 4.74 19.06 -20.19
CA ASP A 52 5.14 17.65 -20.10
C ASP A 52 6.03 17.39 -18.87
N ILE A 53 6.84 18.40 -18.48
CA ILE A 53 7.70 18.31 -17.30
C ILE A 53 6.85 18.47 -16.04
N GLU A 54 5.91 19.42 -16.03
CA GLU A 54 4.99 19.61 -14.91
C GLU A 54 4.10 18.38 -14.71
N THR A 55 3.58 17.78 -15.80
CA THR A 55 2.78 16.55 -15.73
C THR A 55 3.61 15.36 -15.22
N ALA A 56 4.83 15.16 -15.74
CA ALA A 56 5.72 14.10 -15.26
C ALA A 56 6.16 14.32 -13.80
N MET A 57 6.31 15.58 -13.37
CA MET A 57 6.60 15.90 -11.97
C MET A 57 5.40 15.63 -11.07
N MET A 58 4.18 15.96 -11.50
CA MET A 58 2.95 15.64 -10.75
C MET A 58 2.76 14.12 -10.65
N GLU A 59 2.93 13.38 -11.74
CA GLU A 59 2.89 11.92 -11.76
C GLU A 59 3.95 11.29 -10.83
N ALA A 60 5.18 11.80 -10.84
CA ALA A 60 6.22 11.33 -9.94
C ALA A 60 5.91 11.63 -8.45
N VAL A 61 5.29 12.78 -8.16
CA VAL A 61 4.84 13.12 -6.79
C VAL A 61 3.72 12.19 -6.35
N GLU A 62 2.74 11.92 -7.22
CA GLU A 62 1.64 10.98 -6.94
C GLU A 62 2.16 9.57 -6.72
N SER A 63 3.07 9.09 -7.59
CA SER A 63 3.71 7.79 -7.45
C SER A 63 4.45 7.65 -6.11
N ARG A 64 5.17 8.69 -5.69
CA ARG A 64 5.82 8.72 -4.37
C ARG A 64 4.80 8.70 -3.23
N ALA A 65 3.75 9.51 -3.32
CA ALA A 65 2.70 9.55 -2.30
C ALA A 65 2.01 8.19 -2.14
N GLN A 66 1.78 7.47 -3.25
CA GLN A 66 1.28 6.10 -3.23
C GLN A 66 2.28 5.14 -2.59
N GLY A 67 3.58 5.26 -2.88
CA GLY A 67 4.63 4.48 -2.22
C GLY A 67 4.66 4.69 -0.70
N ASP A 68 4.54 5.94 -0.26
CA ASP A 68 4.49 6.30 1.17
C ASP A 68 3.23 5.71 1.85
N MET A 69 2.07 5.75 1.17
CA MET A 69 0.82 5.17 1.67
C MET A 69 0.90 3.65 1.81
N ARG A 70 1.47 2.96 0.81
CA ARG A 70 1.72 1.50 0.86
C ARG A 70 2.67 1.15 2.01
N SER A 71 3.73 1.94 2.20
CA SER A 71 4.70 1.73 3.26
C SER A 71 4.07 1.88 4.63
N LEU A 72 3.25 2.91 4.80
CA LEU A 72 2.54 3.16 6.05
C LEU A 72 1.55 2.05 6.36
N ALA A 73 0.73 1.64 5.39
CA ALA A 73 -0.23 0.53 5.56
C ALA A 73 0.48 -0.76 5.98
N ALA A 74 1.53 -1.14 5.27
CA ALA A 74 2.27 -2.37 5.56
C ALA A 74 3.01 -2.30 6.91
N SER A 75 3.50 -1.13 7.32
CA SER A 75 4.09 -0.92 8.67
C SER A 75 3.06 -1.01 9.79
N MET A 76 1.82 -0.55 9.56
CA MET A 76 0.74 -0.66 10.52
C MET A 76 0.28 -2.12 10.69
N LEU A 77 0.25 -2.90 9.60
CA LEU A 77 -0.01 -4.34 9.67
C LEU A 77 1.09 -5.10 10.42
N ALA A 78 2.35 -4.75 10.20
CA ALA A 78 3.46 -5.32 10.97
C ALA A 78 3.30 -5.06 12.47
N GLY A 79 2.97 -3.81 12.85
CA GLY A 79 2.68 -3.46 14.25
C GLY A 79 1.45 -4.19 14.81
N TRP A 80 0.42 -4.41 14.00
CA TRP A 80 -0.77 -5.17 14.39
C TRP A 80 -0.46 -6.64 14.68
N VAL A 81 0.38 -7.26 13.85
CA VAL A 81 0.89 -8.63 14.09
C VAL A 81 1.73 -8.68 15.38
N GLU A 82 2.56 -7.66 15.65
CA GLU A 82 3.33 -7.57 16.90
C GLU A 82 2.44 -7.37 18.14
N ASP A 83 1.35 -6.61 18.02
CA ASP A 83 0.42 -6.31 19.11
C ASP A 83 -0.37 -7.55 19.55
N GLY A 84 -0.54 -8.55 18.67
CA GLY A 84 -1.14 -9.84 18.99
C GLY A 84 -2.64 -9.78 19.26
N ASP A 85 -3.35 -8.90 18.56
CA ASP A 85 -4.79 -8.65 18.72
C ASP A 85 -5.55 -8.94 17.41
N PRO A 86 -5.77 -10.22 17.04
CA PRO A 86 -6.30 -10.64 15.74
C PRO A 86 -7.82 -10.45 15.60
N GLU A 87 -8.35 -9.30 16.03
CA GLU A 87 -9.77 -8.95 15.93
C GLU A 87 -10.06 -8.08 14.70
N ALA A 88 -11.25 -8.19 14.10
CA ALA A 88 -11.63 -7.33 12.98
C ALA A 88 -11.73 -5.84 13.41
N ASP A 89 -12.12 -5.59 14.66
CA ASP A 89 -12.22 -4.25 15.26
C ASP A 89 -10.85 -3.59 15.52
N SER A 90 -9.78 -4.38 15.70
CA SER A 90 -8.42 -3.84 15.84
C SER A 90 -7.83 -3.48 14.47
N PHE A 91 -8.11 -4.26 13.43
CA PHE A 91 -7.81 -3.91 12.03
C PHE A 91 -8.56 -2.63 11.60
N ASP A 92 -9.84 -2.48 11.94
CA ASP A 92 -10.63 -1.27 11.68
C ASP A 92 -10.01 -0.01 12.32
N ALA A 93 -9.43 -0.16 13.52
CA ALA A 93 -8.76 0.93 14.21
C ALA A 93 -7.50 1.42 13.49
N LEU A 94 -6.80 0.55 12.74
CA LEU A 94 -5.69 0.94 11.88
C LEU A 94 -6.17 1.87 10.76
N ALA A 95 -7.29 1.53 10.11
CA ALA A 95 -7.86 2.35 9.05
C ALA A 95 -8.32 3.72 9.54
N ILE A 96 -8.95 3.79 10.73
CA ILE A 96 -9.32 5.05 11.39
C ILE A 96 -8.06 5.90 11.67
N THR A 97 -6.97 5.27 12.13
CA THR A 97 -5.72 5.96 12.44
C THR A 97 -5.03 6.47 11.17
N MET A 98 -4.96 5.63 10.13
CA MET A 98 -4.39 5.97 8.83
C MET A 98 -5.17 7.07 8.11
N ALA A 99 -6.49 7.12 8.26
CA ALA A 99 -7.34 8.19 7.75
C ALA A 99 -7.26 9.50 8.57
N GLY A 100 -6.49 9.52 9.67
CA GLY A 100 -6.37 10.69 10.54
C GLY A 100 -7.63 10.99 11.37
N LEU A 101 -8.50 9.99 11.55
CA LEU A 101 -9.79 10.14 12.24
C LEU A 101 -9.73 9.75 13.72
N ALA A 102 -8.56 9.35 14.23
CA ALA A 102 -8.38 8.86 15.61
C ALA A 102 -8.73 9.89 16.71
N ASP A 103 -8.65 11.19 16.40
CA ASP A 103 -8.93 12.29 17.34
C ASP A 103 -10.38 12.80 17.26
N ILE A 104 -11.19 12.28 16.33
CA ILE A 104 -12.58 12.71 16.16
C ILE A 104 -13.42 12.12 17.30
N ASP A 105 -14.30 12.94 17.87
CA ASP A 105 -15.22 12.48 18.91
C ASP A 105 -16.20 11.47 18.33
N GLU A 106 -16.44 10.40 19.07
CA GLU A 106 -17.31 9.28 18.71
C GLU A 106 -18.74 9.74 18.40
N ASP A 107 -19.16 10.87 18.98
CA ASP A 107 -20.49 11.47 18.79
C ASP A 107 -20.54 12.49 17.62
N THR A 108 -19.46 12.66 16.86
CA THR A 108 -19.42 13.57 15.69
C THR A 108 -19.71 12.81 14.39
N ASP A 109 -20.66 13.30 13.60
CA ASP A 109 -20.94 12.75 12.28
C ASP A 109 -19.74 12.94 11.34
N PHE A 110 -19.33 11.87 10.64
CA PHE A 110 -18.28 11.94 9.64
C PHE A 110 -18.76 12.65 8.38
N THR A 111 -17.94 13.54 7.82
CA THR A 111 -18.17 14.13 6.50
C THR A 111 -17.94 13.11 5.40
N ASP A 112 -18.46 13.37 4.20
CA ASP A 112 -18.27 12.47 3.06
C ASP A 112 -16.79 12.28 2.72
N GLU A 113 -15.98 13.35 2.83
CA GLU A 113 -14.53 13.31 2.62
C GLU A 113 -13.81 12.47 3.69
N GLN A 114 -14.28 12.50 4.94
CA GLN A 114 -13.73 11.65 6.01
C GLN A 114 -14.07 10.19 5.77
N ILE A 115 -15.28 9.92 5.27
CA ILE A 115 -15.68 8.56 4.87
C ILE A 115 -14.82 8.10 3.68
N ASP A 116 -14.52 8.96 2.71
CA ASP A 116 -13.59 8.64 1.61
C ASP A 116 -12.21 8.26 2.14
N ALA A 117 -11.62 9.13 2.96
CA ALA A 117 -10.29 8.91 3.53
C ALA A 117 -10.20 7.59 4.30
N TYR A 118 -11.26 7.23 5.04
CA TYR A 118 -11.34 5.94 5.72
C TYR A 118 -11.45 4.74 4.77
N ASN A 119 -12.26 4.83 3.71
CA ASN A 119 -12.37 3.73 2.74
C ASN A 119 -11.09 3.59 1.88
N ASP A 120 -10.39 4.69 1.61
CA ASP A 120 -9.08 4.67 0.95
C ASP A 120 -8.01 4.02 1.85
N ALA A 121 -8.03 4.34 3.15
CA ALA A 121 -7.16 3.69 4.14
C ALA A 121 -7.45 2.20 4.29
N LEU A 122 -8.73 1.80 4.36
CA LEU A 122 -9.13 0.39 4.38
C LEU A 122 -8.65 -0.37 3.15
N ALA A 123 -8.79 0.23 1.96
CA ALA A 123 -8.33 -0.39 0.72
C ALA A 123 -6.80 -0.57 0.74
N ALA A 124 -6.05 0.45 1.16
CA ALA A 124 -4.59 0.37 1.23
C ALA A 124 -4.09 -0.68 2.23
N LEU A 125 -4.78 -0.85 3.37
CA LEU A 125 -4.47 -1.90 4.35
C LEU A 125 -4.81 -3.29 3.82
N ALA A 126 -5.96 -3.46 3.16
CA ALA A 126 -6.34 -4.72 2.53
C ALA A 126 -5.35 -5.13 1.42
N ASP A 127 -4.98 -4.19 0.55
CA ASP A 127 -4.01 -4.39 -0.52
C ASP A 127 -2.65 -4.82 0.06
N ALA A 128 -2.22 -4.18 1.16
CA ALA A 128 -1.00 -4.53 1.86
C ALA A 128 -1.08 -5.93 2.48
N ALA A 129 -2.19 -6.29 3.12
CA ALA A 129 -2.35 -7.62 3.73
C ALA A 129 -2.26 -8.74 2.68
N VAL A 130 -2.94 -8.58 1.54
CA VAL A 130 -2.87 -9.54 0.42
C VAL A 130 -1.46 -9.59 -0.19
N ALA A 131 -0.82 -8.44 -0.38
CA ALA A 131 0.54 -8.38 -0.90
C ALA A 131 1.58 -9.04 0.02
N LEU A 132 1.33 -9.05 1.33
CA LEU A 132 2.15 -9.71 2.34
C LEU A 132 1.83 -11.20 2.50
N GLY A 133 0.78 -11.71 1.85
CA GLY A 133 0.49 -13.15 1.77
C GLY A 133 -0.85 -13.58 2.37
N ALA A 134 -1.68 -12.66 2.86
CA ALA A 134 -3.02 -13.00 3.31
C ALA A 134 -3.94 -13.39 2.15
N ASP A 135 -4.88 -14.30 2.39
CA ASP A 135 -5.88 -14.67 1.40
C ASP A 135 -6.89 -13.53 1.16
N GLN A 136 -7.21 -13.28 -0.11
CA GLN A 136 -8.09 -12.18 -0.49
C GLN A 136 -9.52 -12.38 0.03
N ASP A 137 -10.02 -13.61 0.07
CA ASP A 137 -11.38 -13.89 0.53
C ASP A 137 -11.46 -13.69 2.05
N ASP A 138 -10.42 -14.09 2.79
CA ASP A 138 -10.32 -13.87 4.24
C ASP A 138 -10.24 -12.38 4.59
N VAL A 139 -9.44 -11.60 3.86
CA VAL A 139 -9.37 -10.13 4.04
C VAL A 139 -10.72 -9.48 3.73
N THR A 140 -11.43 -9.98 2.72
CA THR A 140 -12.75 -9.45 2.35
C THR A 140 -13.80 -9.80 3.41
N GLU A 141 -13.84 -11.05 3.89
CA GLU A 141 -14.77 -11.50 4.95
C GLU A 141 -14.53 -10.73 6.26
N MET A 142 -13.27 -10.54 6.65
CA MET A 142 -12.91 -9.71 7.81
C MET A 142 -13.44 -8.28 7.69
N ILE A 143 -13.31 -7.65 6.52
CA ILE A 143 -13.71 -6.25 6.32
C ILE A 143 -15.23 -6.12 6.16
N ASP A 144 -15.87 -6.98 5.38
CA ASP A 144 -17.29 -6.84 5.03
C ASP A 144 -18.22 -7.40 6.10
N ASP A 145 -17.87 -8.55 6.68
CA ASP A 145 -18.71 -9.28 7.62
C ASP A 145 -18.26 -9.12 9.08
N GLU A 146 -17.15 -8.41 9.32
CA GLU A 146 -16.57 -8.19 10.66
C GLU A 146 -16.27 -9.52 11.36
N ASP A 147 -15.87 -10.54 10.59
CA ASP A 147 -15.61 -11.89 11.12
C ASP A 147 -14.21 -11.95 11.76
N ASP A 148 -14.20 -12.04 13.09
CA ASP A 148 -12.97 -12.22 13.88
C ASP A 148 -12.23 -13.53 13.51
N SER A 149 -12.95 -14.57 13.08
CA SER A 149 -12.33 -15.82 12.61
C SER A 149 -11.61 -15.62 11.28
N ALA A 150 -12.06 -14.70 10.43
CA ALA A 150 -11.35 -14.32 9.22
C ALA A 150 -10.15 -13.42 9.54
N ALA A 151 -10.29 -12.52 10.53
CA ALA A 151 -9.19 -11.72 11.04
C ALA A 151 -8.04 -12.59 11.61
N GLU A 152 -8.38 -13.65 12.36
CA GLU A 152 -7.41 -14.65 12.84
C GLU A 152 -6.63 -15.32 11.70
N ARG A 153 -7.31 -15.69 10.60
CA ARG A 153 -6.64 -16.31 9.44
C ARG A 153 -5.70 -15.34 8.71
N VAL A 154 -6.12 -14.08 8.54
CA VAL A 154 -5.27 -13.01 7.99
C VAL A 154 -4.06 -12.78 8.89
N TYR A 155 -4.28 -12.69 10.20
CA TYR A 155 -3.21 -12.53 11.18
C TYR A 155 -2.22 -13.70 11.13
N ASP A 156 -2.70 -14.94 11.13
CA ASP A 156 -1.86 -16.14 11.10
C ASP A 156 -0.99 -16.16 9.85
N ALA A 157 -1.57 -15.85 8.67
CA ALA A 157 -0.83 -15.77 7.41
C ALA A 157 0.30 -14.73 7.44
N LEU A 158 0.06 -13.56 8.05
CA LEU A 158 1.07 -12.52 8.20
C LEU A 158 2.13 -12.89 9.25
N SER A 159 1.71 -13.55 10.33
CA SER A 159 2.59 -13.96 11.43
C SER A 159 3.55 -15.10 11.07
N GLU A 160 3.23 -15.89 10.03
CA GLU A 160 4.11 -16.94 9.52
C GLU A 160 5.37 -16.36 8.85
N SER A 161 5.34 -15.08 8.46
CA SER A 161 6.52 -14.38 7.97
C SER A 161 7.40 -13.89 9.13
N ASP A 162 8.66 -14.33 9.15
CA ASP A 162 9.66 -13.80 10.09
C ASP A 162 9.79 -12.27 9.93
N THR A 163 10.10 -11.54 11.00
CA THR A 163 10.19 -10.06 10.99
C THR A 163 11.08 -9.52 9.86
N ASP A 164 12.23 -10.14 9.59
CA ASP A 164 13.15 -9.76 8.50
C ASP A 164 12.54 -10.01 7.11
N MET A 165 11.74 -11.08 6.98
CA MET A 165 11.03 -11.41 5.75
C MET A 165 9.87 -10.45 5.52
N MET A 166 9.17 -10.05 6.58
CA MET A 166 8.11 -9.05 6.53
C MET A 166 8.67 -7.67 6.15
N GLU A 167 9.79 -7.23 6.74
CA GLU A 167 10.45 -5.97 6.35
C GLU A 167 10.89 -5.98 4.87
N THR A 168 11.41 -7.11 4.40
CA THR A 168 11.79 -7.29 2.99
C THR A 168 10.56 -7.26 2.08
N ALA A 169 9.47 -7.92 2.47
CA ALA A 169 8.22 -7.92 1.71
C ALA A 169 7.59 -6.51 1.65
N ILE A 170 7.64 -5.74 2.75
CA ILE A 170 7.24 -4.33 2.79
C ILE A 170 8.09 -3.50 1.80
N ALA A 171 9.41 -3.67 1.82
CA ALA A 171 10.31 -2.95 0.91
C ALA A 171 10.03 -3.29 -0.56
N ILE A 172 9.73 -4.54 -0.88
CA ILE A 172 9.36 -4.97 -2.23
C ILE A 172 8.00 -4.37 -2.62
N TYR A 173 6.99 -4.46 -1.76
CA TYR A 173 5.63 -3.96 -2.02
C TYR A 173 5.60 -2.45 -2.27
N THR A 174 6.37 -1.69 -1.49
CA THR A 174 6.46 -0.23 -1.61
C THR A 174 7.10 0.23 -2.91
N VAL A 175 8.16 -0.47 -3.36
CA VAL A 175 8.95 -0.11 -4.54
C VAL A 175 8.38 -0.70 -5.83
N ALA A 176 8.00 -1.97 -5.82
CA ALA A 176 7.43 -2.63 -7.01
C ALA A 176 6.05 -2.06 -7.35
N GLY A 177 5.37 -1.44 -6.38
CA GLY A 177 4.02 -0.94 -6.51
C GLY A 177 3.10 -2.13 -6.74
N GLY A 178 2.64 -2.74 -5.64
CA GLY A 178 1.86 -3.99 -5.66
C GLY A 178 1.07 -4.20 -6.95
N ASP A 179 1.54 -5.14 -7.78
CA ASP A 179 0.97 -5.47 -9.10
C ASP A 179 -0.44 -6.10 -8.98
N SER A 180 -0.98 -6.19 -7.76
CA SER A 180 -2.35 -6.54 -7.48
C SER A 180 -3.21 -5.28 -7.67
N ALA A 181 -4.04 -5.29 -8.70
CA ALA A 181 -5.04 -4.28 -8.97
C ALA A 181 -5.78 -3.87 -7.68
N MET A 182 -5.53 -2.64 -7.22
CA MET A 182 -6.25 -1.88 -6.18
C MET A 182 -7.60 -2.52 -5.88
N LEU A 183 -7.73 -3.22 -4.74
CA LEU A 183 -8.85 -4.11 -4.47
C LEU A 183 -10.20 -3.40 -4.63
N GLU A 184 -10.83 -3.60 -5.78
CA GLU A 184 -12.22 -3.20 -6.00
C GLU A 184 -13.18 -4.03 -5.13
N ALA A 185 -12.68 -5.14 -4.55
CA ALA A 185 -13.39 -6.04 -3.66
C ALA A 185 -13.73 -5.42 -2.29
N VAL A 186 -12.84 -4.58 -1.71
CA VAL A 186 -13.13 -3.83 -0.46
C VAL A 186 -14.34 -2.91 -0.65
N ARG A 187 -14.60 -2.52 -1.91
CA ARG A 187 -15.66 -1.63 -2.33
C ARG A 187 -16.84 -2.47 -2.82
N LYS A 188 -17.59 -3.08 -1.88
CA LYS A 188 -18.78 -3.90 -2.18
C LYS A 188 -19.70 -3.21 -3.21
N LYS A 189 -19.81 -3.79 -4.40
CA LYS A 189 -20.66 -3.24 -5.46
C LYS A 189 -22.11 -3.67 -5.29
N VAL A 190 -23.03 -2.71 -5.25
CA VAL A 190 -24.47 -2.97 -5.22
C VAL A 190 -25.19 -2.13 -6.28
N VAL A 191 -26.19 -2.74 -6.91
CA VAL A 191 -27.04 -2.05 -7.89
C VAL A 191 -28.08 -1.21 -7.15
N ARG A 192 -27.99 0.11 -7.28
CA ARG A 192 -29.02 1.07 -6.83
C ARG A 192 -29.55 1.80 -8.05
N ASP A 193 -30.87 1.85 -8.21
CA ASP A 193 -31.52 2.53 -9.34
C ASP A 193 -31.01 2.08 -10.73
N GLY A 194 -30.68 0.79 -10.88
CA GLY A 194 -30.18 0.21 -12.13
C GLY A 194 -28.73 0.56 -12.47
N LYS A 195 -28.01 1.30 -11.62
CA LYS A 195 -26.57 1.60 -11.75
C LYS A 195 -25.77 0.83 -10.70
N VAL A 196 -24.64 0.26 -11.12
CA VAL A 196 -23.67 -0.34 -10.19
C VAL A 196 -23.02 0.79 -9.39
N THR A 197 -23.24 0.79 -8.07
CA THR A 197 -22.67 1.75 -7.13
C THR A 197 -21.85 1.01 -6.08
N ILE A 198 -20.71 1.57 -5.70
CA ILE A 198 -19.90 1.04 -4.60
C ILE A 198 -20.57 1.44 -3.27
N ILE A 199 -20.81 0.47 -2.41
CA ILE A 199 -21.17 0.71 -1.01
C ILE A 199 -19.91 1.13 -0.28
N ARG A 200 -19.99 2.28 0.40
CA ARG A 200 -18.93 2.82 1.24
C ARG A 200 -19.14 2.33 2.67
N LYS A 201 -18.10 1.81 3.31
CA LYS A 201 -18.13 1.49 4.73
C LYS A 201 -18.06 2.79 5.52
N ARG A 202 -18.92 2.96 6.52
CA ARG A 202 -18.85 4.11 7.44
C ARG A 202 -17.99 3.71 8.63
N PRO A 203 -17.00 4.51 9.04
CA PRO A 203 -16.28 4.25 10.27
C PRO A 203 -17.31 4.18 11.41
N ARG A 204 -17.29 3.09 12.18
CA ARG A 204 -18.22 2.94 13.30
C ARG A 204 -17.65 3.68 14.52
N PRO A 205 -18.50 4.39 15.28
CA PRO A 205 -18.12 4.84 16.60
C PRO A 205 -17.78 3.64 17.49
N ARG A 206 -16.54 3.58 18.02
CA ARG A 206 -16.11 2.54 18.95
C ARG A 206 -17.03 2.52 20.16
N ARG A 207 -17.79 1.43 20.36
CA ARG A 207 -18.73 1.32 21.49
C ARG A 207 -18.00 1.05 22.79
N MET A 208 -17.30 2.05 23.33
CA MET A 208 -16.77 1.97 24.68
C MET A 208 -17.93 2.03 25.66
N THR A 209 -18.05 1.02 26.52
CA THR A 209 -19.02 1.04 27.62
C THR A 209 -18.77 2.28 28.49
N SER A 210 -19.80 2.81 29.15
CA SER A 210 -19.66 3.97 30.03
C SER A 210 -18.59 3.75 31.12
N LEU A 211 -18.38 2.49 31.53
CA LEU A 211 -17.33 2.06 32.44
C LEU A 211 -15.93 2.19 31.80
N GLN A 212 -15.74 1.73 30.57
CA GLN A 212 -14.47 1.88 29.82
C GLN A 212 -14.16 3.35 29.52
N LYS A 213 -15.17 4.15 29.13
CA LYS A 213 -15.01 5.62 28.96
C LYS A 213 -14.58 6.27 30.27
N GLN A 214 -15.17 5.88 31.41
CA GLN A 214 -14.75 6.38 32.73
C GLN A 214 -13.36 5.89 33.13
N ALA A 215 -13.00 4.65 32.82
CA ALA A 215 -11.68 4.07 33.08
C ALA A 215 -10.60 4.79 32.27
N LEU A 216 -10.81 5.02 30.97
CA LEU A 216 -9.92 5.83 30.14
C LEU A 216 -9.86 7.28 30.62
N LYS A 217 -10.99 7.90 30.99
CA LYS A 217 -11.02 9.25 31.57
C LYS A 217 -10.29 9.32 32.92
N LYS A 218 -10.29 8.25 33.70
CA LYS A 218 -9.56 8.14 34.98
C LYS A 218 -8.07 7.89 34.73
N ALA A 219 -7.72 7.03 33.78
CA ALA A 219 -6.35 6.77 33.36
C ALA A 219 -5.71 8.04 32.77
N ARG A 220 -6.39 8.73 31.85
CA ARG A 220 -5.99 10.03 31.30
C ARG A 220 -5.82 11.09 32.41
N ARG A 221 -6.75 11.18 33.37
CA ARG A 221 -6.60 12.09 34.54
C ARG A 221 -5.43 11.72 35.45
N LYS A 222 -5.12 10.43 35.61
CA LYS A 222 -3.98 9.94 36.41
C LYS A 222 -2.65 10.16 35.70
N ALA A 223 -2.62 10.04 34.37
CA ALA A 223 -1.45 10.32 33.54
C ALA A 223 -1.20 11.84 33.40
N HIS A 224 -2.26 12.64 33.21
CA HIS A 224 -2.21 14.09 33.05
C HIS A 224 -2.69 14.84 34.29
N THR A 225 -2.07 14.57 35.45
CA THR A 225 -2.36 15.36 36.65
C THR A 225 -1.97 16.82 36.44
N SER A 226 -2.73 17.75 37.03
CA SER A 226 -2.44 19.19 36.96
C SER A 226 -1.02 19.51 37.44
N VAL A 227 -0.56 18.82 38.47
CA VAL A 227 0.80 18.92 39.01
C VAL A 227 1.85 18.42 38.01
N ALA A 228 1.63 17.25 37.39
CA ALA A 228 2.55 16.72 36.36
C ALA A 228 2.62 17.62 35.12
N ASN A 229 1.49 18.18 34.68
CA ASN A 229 1.45 19.12 33.56
C ASN A 229 2.17 20.44 33.89
N ILE A 230 2.04 20.95 35.12
CA ILE A 230 2.80 22.12 35.58
C ILE A 230 4.30 21.82 35.60
N ASN A 231 4.71 20.64 36.08
CA ASN A 231 6.12 20.24 36.12
C ASN A 231 6.69 20.02 34.72
N ARG A 232 5.93 19.41 33.80
CA ARG A 232 6.29 19.29 32.38
C ARG A 232 6.43 20.66 31.74
N LYS A 233 5.49 21.58 31.97
CA LYS A 233 5.53 22.96 31.44
C LYS A 233 6.73 23.75 32.00
N LYS A 234 7.06 23.57 33.29
CA LYS A 234 8.27 24.14 33.90
C LYS A 234 9.55 23.55 33.30
N SER A 235 9.62 22.23 33.15
CA SER A 235 10.75 21.53 32.54
C SER A 235 10.98 22.00 31.10
N MET A 236 9.94 22.01 30.27
CA MET A 236 10.01 22.51 28.88
C MET A 236 10.42 23.98 28.81
N ARG A 237 9.95 24.83 29.75
CA ARG A 237 10.37 26.23 29.84
C ARG A 237 11.86 26.37 30.18
N ILE A 238 12.37 25.54 31.10
CA ILE A 238 13.78 25.51 31.48
C ILE A 238 14.64 25.03 30.31
N ARG A 239 14.22 23.97 29.61
CA ARG A 239 14.89 23.48 28.38
C ARG A 239 14.96 24.56 27.31
N LYS A 240 13.82 25.18 26.98
CA LYS A 240 13.75 26.29 26.02
C LYS A 240 14.66 27.46 26.42
N LYS A 241 14.74 27.80 27.71
CA LYS A 241 15.65 28.85 28.22
C LYS A 241 17.13 28.46 28.13
N ARG A 242 17.44 27.16 28.14
CA ARG A 242 18.79 26.60 28.01
C ARG A 242 19.16 26.26 26.56
N GLY A 243 18.29 26.55 25.58
CA GLY A 243 18.52 26.23 24.17
C GLY A 243 18.41 24.74 23.83
N LEU A 244 17.63 23.99 24.61
CA LEU A 244 17.35 22.54 24.47
C LEU A 244 15.87 22.26 24.20
#